data_AF-A0A955Z9Z9-F1
#
_entry.id   AF-A0A955Z9Z9-F1
#
_cell.length_a   1.000
_cell.length_b   1.000
_cell.length_c   1.000
_cell.angle_alpha   90.00
_cell.angle_beta   90.00
_cell.angle_gamma   90.00
#
_symmetry.space_group_name_H-M   'P 1'
#
loop_
_entity.id
_entity.type
_entity.pdbx_description
1 polymer ?
#
loop_
_entity_poly.entity_id
_entity_poly.type
_entity_poly.pdbx_seq_one_letter_code
_entity_poly.pdbx_strand_id
1 'polypeptide(L)'
;MMLLPMPLPLRALVLLPASASLFGCATGAPPKPAPIVRADAPIAALPDGEPLLRMPFAAGEVVLCQQGNRSPKPLSHSFPNTFHALDLSAPGAGTVTVVAAAQGTVARIVTGSSPDAEQPGDGFGNLVVVDHGREYFTAYAHLDHVDVRPGDRVRAGARLGTMGRTGKAGNPHLHFSLHRGAGGRGLPETVPMRGLVVAERGAAGFEIALRSSLELTCSNATVTARGGLYGAETDPSTAPRFGPAPTALSRQLADRHAERMAATPVDLRGDWVNAEIKRRGAAAVRATLEQMQREHPRDPIVLYWLGVVLSRDLGADAEARAVFTRLDGLHVTEPPWIAPWVSLRLATLADAAGDRDEARARVRAVLAVTGQGADFNARRARLAESLGLVEGEPAPEGDAPIPACDATTATPPRACLAPGRGKRGLVVFLHGKFRERGDAATLALVTRRAEAAGMRVLALYGERGHCTWEERPDDFFCWPQEESQGEAARRVTRAWPALVARARRQSVAAGPTWLVGYSNGAFMASRALVDGLTPTFDGVAILLGGVRGPVGRSAGTPPRVVMLAGTTDEHHRVTAAEASKAFGEAGWAHLLRVRDGGHALTPGDVDWALTALARDRR
;
A
#
# COMPACT_ATOMS: atom_id res chain seq x y z
N MET A 1 -43.46 -54.40 21.07
CA MET A 1 -44.79 -54.25 21.72
C MET A 1 -44.76 -52.89 22.41
N MET A 2 -45.41 -51.90 21.80
CA MET A 2 -46.77 -51.43 22.16
C MET A 2 -46.75 -50.73 23.53
N LEU A 3 -47.35 -49.57 23.78
CA LEU A 3 -48.21 -48.63 23.07
C LEU A 3 -48.41 -47.49 24.11
N LEU A 4 -48.55 -46.24 23.68
CA LEU A 4 -49.07 -45.12 24.48
C LEU A 4 -50.49 -45.42 25.00
N PRO A 5 -50.99 -44.73 26.06
CA PRO A 5 -51.80 -43.51 25.84
C PRO A 5 -51.79 -42.44 26.96
N MET A 6 -52.11 -41.19 26.57
CA MET A 6 -52.58 -40.09 27.44
C MET A 6 -54.05 -40.30 27.89
N PRO A 7 -54.55 -39.62 28.95
CA PRO A 7 -55.34 -38.38 28.73
C PRO A 7 -55.25 -37.29 29.85
N LEU A 8 -55.53 -36.04 29.47
CA LEU A 8 -55.87 -34.87 30.31
C LEU A 8 -57.34 -34.96 30.82
N PRO A 9 -57.79 -34.19 31.85
CA PRO A 9 -58.44 -32.88 31.56
C PRO A 9 -58.33 -31.75 32.63
N LEU A 10 -58.21 -30.52 32.11
CA LEU A 10 -58.91 -29.25 32.42
C LEU A 10 -59.26 -28.81 33.86
N ARG A 11 -58.81 -27.60 34.26
CA ARG A 11 -59.54 -26.29 34.20
C ARG A 11 -59.17 -25.35 35.37
N ALA A 12 -58.47 -24.26 35.07
CA ALA A 12 -58.78 -22.93 35.62
C ALA A 12 -58.18 -21.87 34.68
N LEU A 13 -59.08 -21.22 33.96
CA LEU A 13 -58.87 -20.15 33.01
C LEU A 13 -59.04 -18.83 33.78
N VAL A 14 -58.05 -17.93 33.74
CA VAL A 14 -58.28 -16.51 34.02
C VAL A 14 -57.73 -15.70 32.85
N LEU A 15 -58.62 -14.85 32.34
CA LEU A 15 -58.53 -14.03 31.15
C LEU A 15 -57.46 -12.93 31.26
N LEU A 16 -56.66 -12.81 30.20
CA LEU A 16 -56.11 -11.53 29.76
C LEU A 16 -56.57 -11.28 28.31
N PRO A 17 -56.88 -10.04 27.94
CA PRO A 17 -57.61 -9.74 26.70
C PRO A 17 -56.77 -10.02 25.46
N ALA A 18 -57.45 -10.63 24.50
CA ALA A 18 -56.97 -10.88 23.15
C ALA A 18 -57.02 -9.60 22.31
N SER A 19 -55.92 -9.36 21.59
CA SER A 19 -55.96 -8.94 20.20
C SER A 19 -54.86 -9.70 19.46
N ALA A 20 -55.27 -10.83 18.88
CA ALA A 20 -54.59 -11.50 17.77
C ALA A 20 -54.63 -10.53 16.55
N SER A 21 -53.82 -10.59 15.49
CA SER A 21 -52.95 -11.58 14.89
C SER A 21 -52.09 -10.82 13.87
N LEU A 22 -50.93 -11.38 13.54
CA LEU A 22 -50.46 -11.72 12.19
C LEU A 22 -48.94 -11.57 12.12
N PHE A 23 -48.31 -12.73 12.02
CA PHE A 23 -47.02 -12.89 11.36
C PHE A 23 -47.11 -12.25 9.97
N GLY A 24 -46.49 -11.08 9.84
CA GLY A 24 -46.14 -10.47 8.57
C GLY A 24 -44.62 -10.40 8.52
N CYS A 25 -44.02 -11.16 7.62
CA CYS A 25 -42.67 -10.89 7.14
C CYS A 25 -42.66 -9.49 6.52
N ALA A 26 -42.38 -8.48 7.32
CA ALA A 26 -42.02 -7.16 6.81
C ALA A 26 -40.53 -7.22 6.47
N THR A 27 -40.25 -7.24 5.16
CA THR A 27 -38.99 -6.78 4.60
C THR A 27 -38.69 -5.41 5.21
N GLY A 28 -37.83 -5.37 6.23
CA GLY A 28 -37.37 -4.14 6.82
C GLY A 28 -36.64 -3.33 5.75
N ALA A 29 -37.31 -2.32 5.21
CA ALA A 29 -36.63 -1.27 4.46
C ALA A 29 -35.47 -0.75 5.34
N PRO A 30 -34.32 -0.39 4.73
CA PRO A 30 -33.21 0.18 5.48
C PRO A 30 -33.70 1.36 6.34
N PRO A 31 -33.17 1.55 7.56
CA PRO A 31 -33.60 2.61 8.44
C PRO A 31 -33.53 3.94 7.67
N LYS A 32 -34.68 4.62 7.58
CA LYS A 32 -34.80 5.91 6.91
C LYS A 32 -33.74 6.85 7.51
N PRO A 33 -32.93 7.55 6.69
CA PRO A 33 -31.88 8.43 7.21
C PRO A 33 -32.51 9.42 8.18
N ALA A 34 -31.91 9.52 9.37
CA ALA A 34 -32.36 10.43 10.40
C ALA A 34 -32.49 11.85 9.82
N PRO A 35 -33.57 12.58 10.12
CA PRO A 35 -33.78 13.90 9.54
C PRO A 35 -32.61 14.83 9.88
N ILE A 36 -32.26 15.68 8.91
CA ILE A 36 -31.39 16.84 9.09
C ILE A 36 -32.13 17.79 10.05
N VAL A 37 -31.87 17.68 11.36
CA VAL A 37 -32.47 18.53 12.39
C VAL A 37 -31.56 19.74 12.64
N ARG A 38 -32.20 20.91 12.78
CA ARG A 38 -31.61 22.26 12.87
C ARG A 38 -30.44 22.38 13.84
N ALA A 39 -29.35 22.96 13.36
CA ALA A 39 -28.13 23.26 14.09
C ALA A 39 -28.17 24.70 14.64
N ASP A 40 -28.57 24.86 15.90
CA ASP A 40 -28.45 26.12 16.66
C ASP A 40 -27.74 25.93 18.03
N ALA A 41 -27.30 24.71 18.36
CA ALA A 41 -26.50 24.47 19.58
C ALA A 41 -25.07 25.01 19.39
N PRO A 42 -24.39 25.52 20.43
CA PRO A 42 -22.99 25.90 20.34
C PRO A 42 -22.08 24.67 20.14
N ILE A 43 -21.00 24.84 19.39
CA ILE A 43 -20.01 23.77 19.14
C ILE A 43 -19.30 23.44 20.45
N ALA A 44 -19.44 22.21 20.91
CA ALA A 44 -18.68 21.71 22.04
C ALA A 44 -17.18 21.75 21.69
N ALA A 45 -16.39 22.47 22.48
CA ALA A 45 -14.99 22.79 22.17
C ALA A 45 -14.14 22.82 23.45
N LEU A 46 -12.84 22.64 23.28
CA LEU A 46 -11.84 22.90 24.30
C LEU A 46 -11.77 24.41 24.64
N PRO A 47 -11.17 24.79 25.79
CA PRO A 47 -11.07 26.20 26.19
C PRO A 47 -10.37 27.11 25.17
N ASP A 48 -9.46 26.56 24.35
CA ASP A 48 -8.76 27.27 23.27
C ASP A 48 -9.55 27.30 21.95
N GLY A 49 -10.76 26.73 21.93
CA GLY A 49 -11.70 26.79 20.83
C GLY A 49 -11.61 25.65 19.82
N GLU A 50 -10.69 24.69 19.99
CA GLU A 50 -10.63 23.47 19.18
C GLU A 50 -11.90 22.62 19.40
N PRO A 51 -12.56 22.11 18.35
CA PRO A 51 -13.78 21.32 18.50
C PRO A 51 -13.52 19.99 19.24
N LEU A 52 -14.46 19.58 20.08
CA LEU A 52 -14.48 18.21 20.60
C LEU A 52 -14.94 17.27 19.47
N LEU A 53 -14.08 16.32 19.11
CA LEU A 53 -14.29 15.41 18.01
C LEU A 53 -14.66 14.03 18.54
N ARG A 54 -15.75 13.45 18.03
CA ARG A 54 -16.10 12.03 18.26
C ARG A 54 -15.52 11.17 17.13
N MET A 55 -15.32 9.89 17.41
CA MET A 55 -14.91 8.94 16.36
C MET A 55 -15.92 8.95 15.19
N PRO A 56 -15.46 9.13 13.94
CA PRO A 56 -16.32 9.46 12.79
C PRO A 56 -17.09 8.27 12.20
N PHE A 57 -17.58 7.37 13.05
CA PHE A 57 -18.29 6.16 12.66
C PHE A 57 -19.63 6.03 13.37
N ALA A 58 -20.56 5.33 12.72
CA ALA A 58 -21.85 5.03 13.32
C ALA A 58 -21.71 4.22 14.61
N ALA A 59 -22.78 4.27 15.39
CA ALA A 59 -22.81 3.66 16.70
C ALA A 59 -22.63 2.14 16.67
N GLY A 60 -21.55 1.62 17.28
CA GLY A 60 -21.33 0.17 17.44
C GLY A 60 -20.31 -0.41 16.47
N GLU A 61 -19.74 0.43 15.59
CA GLU A 61 -18.67 0.04 14.69
C GLU A 61 -17.37 -0.22 15.47
N VAL A 62 -16.68 -1.31 15.13
CA VAL A 62 -15.35 -1.62 15.66
C VAL A 62 -14.34 -1.22 14.59
N VAL A 63 -13.51 -0.23 14.89
CA VAL A 63 -12.53 0.30 13.92
C VAL A 63 -11.11 0.00 14.39
N LEU A 64 -10.23 -0.20 13.43
CA LEU A 64 -8.80 -0.41 13.64
C LEU A 64 -8.08 0.87 13.22
N CYS A 65 -7.29 1.46 14.11
CA CYS A 65 -6.37 2.51 13.68
C CYS A 65 -5.18 1.85 12.98
N GLN A 66 -5.13 1.98 11.66
CA GLN A 66 -4.07 1.41 10.82
C GLN A 66 -2.82 2.29 10.81
N GLN A 67 -3.02 3.60 10.74
CA GLN A 67 -1.94 4.56 10.67
C GLN A 67 -2.29 5.87 11.40
N GLY A 68 -1.30 6.48 12.02
CA GLY A 68 -1.36 7.81 12.61
C GLY A 68 0.00 8.48 12.55
N ASN A 69 0.09 9.70 13.07
CA ASN A 69 1.26 10.57 12.99
C ASN A 69 2.55 10.03 13.63
N ARG A 70 2.47 8.97 14.45
CA ARG A 70 3.61 8.27 15.06
C ARG A 70 3.75 6.82 14.62
N SER A 71 3.00 6.39 13.61
CA SER A 71 3.09 5.02 13.12
C SER A 71 4.50 4.74 12.56
N PRO A 72 5.05 3.53 12.76
CA PRO A 72 6.39 3.17 12.28
C PRO A 72 6.60 3.26 10.76
N LYS A 73 5.51 3.41 10.00
CA LYS A 73 5.48 3.53 8.52
C LYS A 73 4.48 4.63 8.11
N PRO A 74 4.83 5.93 8.15
CA PRO A 74 3.92 7.01 7.74
C PRO A 74 3.95 7.14 6.21
N LEU A 75 3.36 6.18 5.49
CA LEU A 75 3.35 6.16 4.01
C LEU A 75 2.63 7.39 3.43
N SER A 76 1.59 7.87 4.12
CA SER A 76 0.73 8.99 3.72
C SER A 76 0.73 10.17 4.71
N HIS A 77 1.12 9.98 5.99
CA HIS A 77 1.10 10.99 7.07
C HIS A 77 2.44 11.71 7.24
N SER A 78 3.07 12.06 6.12
CA SER A 78 4.39 12.70 6.08
C SER A 78 4.34 14.16 5.59
N PHE A 79 3.14 14.69 5.31
CA PHE A 79 2.92 16.02 4.75
C PHE A 79 2.16 16.91 5.74
N PRO A 80 2.35 18.25 5.74
CA PRO A 80 1.68 19.13 6.70
C PRO A 80 0.14 18.96 6.74
N ASN A 81 -0.48 18.69 5.59
CA ASN A 81 -1.93 18.48 5.45
C ASN A 81 -2.38 17.03 5.71
N THR A 82 -1.50 16.12 6.13
CA THR A 82 -1.84 14.74 6.52
C THR A 82 -1.12 14.28 7.79
N PHE A 83 -0.20 15.09 8.33
CA PHE A 83 0.72 14.68 9.37
C PHE A 83 0.00 14.22 10.63
N HIS A 84 -1.04 14.94 11.06
CA HIS A 84 -1.83 14.60 12.25
C HIS A 84 -3.08 13.77 11.96
N ALA A 85 -3.22 13.25 10.74
CA ALA A 85 -4.36 12.44 10.35
C ALA A 85 -4.35 11.05 11.02
N LEU A 86 -5.49 10.37 10.92
CA LEU A 86 -5.70 8.99 11.33
C LEU A 86 -6.30 8.20 10.16
N ASP A 87 -5.70 7.05 9.84
CA ASP A 87 -6.25 6.10 8.89
C ASP A 87 -6.98 5.00 9.68
N LEU A 88 -8.31 5.02 9.60
CA LEU A 88 -9.22 4.20 10.41
C LEU A 88 -9.96 3.21 9.50
N SER A 89 -9.75 1.92 9.70
CA SER A 89 -10.42 0.87 8.92
C SER A 89 -11.43 0.09 9.73
N ALA A 90 -12.40 -0.51 9.06
CA ALA A 90 -13.36 -1.43 9.64
C ALA A 90 -13.63 -2.58 8.66
N PRO A 91 -14.02 -3.78 9.15
CA PRO A 91 -14.46 -4.86 8.28
C PRO A 91 -15.69 -4.41 7.46
N GLY A 92 -15.71 -4.65 6.14
CA GLY A 92 -16.87 -4.35 5.30
C GLY A 92 -16.85 -3.00 4.57
N ALA A 93 -15.78 -2.72 3.82
CA ALA A 93 -15.69 -1.59 2.89
C ALA A 93 -16.98 -1.40 2.06
N GLY A 94 -17.48 -0.17 1.94
CA GLY A 94 -18.73 0.17 1.26
C GLY A 94 -20.00 0.02 2.11
N THR A 95 -19.94 -0.65 3.27
CA THR A 95 -21.10 -0.82 4.18
C THR A 95 -20.97 -0.03 5.50
N VAL A 96 -19.75 0.36 5.86
CA VAL A 96 -19.47 1.12 7.09
C VAL A 96 -19.86 2.58 6.90
N THR A 97 -20.77 3.05 7.76
CA THR A 97 -21.28 4.43 7.70
C THR A 97 -20.32 5.41 8.37
N VAL A 98 -19.91 6.43 7.62
CA VAL A 98 -19.10 7.56 8.11
C VAL A 98 -20.03 8.69 8.54
N VAL A 99 -19.77 9.23 9.73
CA VAL A 99 -20.59 10.29 10.33
C VAL A 99 -19.74 11.49 10.74
N ALA A 100 -20.36 12.66 10.88
CA ALA A 100 -19.68 13.88 11.30
C ALA A 100 -19.14 13.72 12.74
N ALA A 101 -17.84 13.94 12.92
CA ALA A 101 -17.16 13.86 14.21
C ALA A 101 -17.64 14.96 15.18
N ALA A 102 -17.98 16.13 14.64
CA ALA A 102 -18.54 17.27 15.36
C ALA A 102 -19.59 17.96 14.48
N GLN A 103 -20.39 18.82 15.09
CA GLN A 103 -21.36 19.64 14.34
C GLN A 103 -20.64 20.72 13.52
N GLY A 104 -21.16 21.07 12.36
CA GLY A 104 -20.56 22.08 11.49
C GLY A 104 -21.34 22.29 10.21
N THR A 105 -20.74 22.99 9.26
CA THR A 105 -21.27 23.19 7.91
C THR A 105 -20.37 22.47 6.91
N VAL A 106 -20.93 21.69 6.00
CA VAL A 106 -20.16 21.05 4.93
C VAL A 106 -19.60 22.15 4.03
N ALA A 107 -18.30 22.41 4.11
CA ALA A 107 -17.66 23.50 3.38
C ALA A 107 -17.27 23.08 1.97
N ARG A 108 -16.86 21.82 1.79
CA ARG A 108 -16.37 21.33 0.50
C ARG A 108 -16.67 19.85 0.33
N ILE A 109 -16.98 19.47 -0.90
CA ILE A 109 -17.10 18.07 -1.32
C ILE A 109 -16.29 17.87 -2.59
N VAL A 110 -15.58 16.76 -2.65
CA VAL A 110 -14.97 16.21 -3.87
C VAL A 110 -15.60 14.85 -4.10
N THR A 111 -16.12 14.60 -5.29
CA THR A 111 -16.76 13.34 -5.68
C THR A 111 -16.37 12.96 -7.10
N GLY A 112 -16.55 11.70 -7.46
CA GLY A 112 -16.24 11.19 -8.81
C GLY A 112 -14.80 10.71 -8.95
N SER A 113 -14.06 10.63 -7.84
CA SER A 113 -12.73 10.05 -7.80
C SER A 113 -12.84 8.52 -7.82
N SER A 114 -12.09 7.86 -8.69
CA SER A 114 -11.92 6.40 -8.70
C SER A 114 -10.65 6.00 -7.93
N PRO A 115 -10.45 4.70 -7.63
CA PRO A 115 -9.18 4.20 -7.08
C PRO A 115 -7.95 4.51 -7.95
N ASP A 116 -8.16 4.83 -9.24
CA ASP A 116 -7.12 5.02 -10.26
C ASP A 116 -7.08 6.45 -10.85
N ALA A 117 -7.77 7.42 -10.24
CA ALA A 117 -7.93 8.76 -10.82
C ALA A 117 -6.68 9.66 -10.64
N GLU A 118 -6.23 10.28 -11.74
CA GLU A 118 -5.15 11.29 -11.73
C GLU A 118 -5.63 12.72 -11.39
N GLN A 119 -6.94 13.00 -11.23
CA GLN A 119 -7.59 14.04 -10.36
C GLN A 119 -9.10 14.26 -10.71
N PRO A 120 -9.99 14.76 -9.82
CA PRO A 120 -9.77 15.66 -8.65
C PRO A 120 -9.72 14.96 -7.29
N GLY A 121 -8.89 15.47 -6.38
CA GLY A 121 -8.77 15.04 -4.98
C GLY A 121 -7.34 14.89 -4.45
N ASP A 122 -6.29 15.09 -5.25
CA ASP A 122 -4.87 15.06 -4.83
C ASP A 122 -4.47 13.85 -3.95
N GLY A 123 -5.10 12.69 -4.18
CA GLY A 123 -4.89 11.49 -3.39
C GLY A 123 -5.93 11.22 -2.30
N PHE A 124 -6.75 12.19 -1.88
CA PHE A 124 -7.82 12.04 -0.88
C PHE A 124 -9.08 11.33 -1.41
N GLY A 125 -9.23 11.15 -2.73
CA GLY A 125 -10.40 10.51 -3.33
C GLY A 125 -11.68 11.32 -3.12
N ASN A 126 -12.81 10.62 -2.93
CA ASN A 126 -14.04 11.30 -2.52
C ASN A 126 -13.85 11.83 -1.10
N LEU A 127 -14.09 13.13 -0.94
CA LEU A 127 -13.75 13.91 0.24
C LEU A 127 -14.95 14.73 0.68
N VAL A 128 -15.24 14.70 1.97
CA VAL A 128 -16.13 15.67 2.63
C VAL A 128 -15.28 16.52 3.58
N VAL A 129 -15.46 17.84 3.56
CA VAL A 129 -14.83 18.77 4.49
C VAL A 129 -15.92 19.50 5.26
N VAL A 130 -15.87 19.44 6.59
CA VAL A 130 -16.83 20.11 7.47
C VAL A 130 -16.12 21.22 8.23
N ASP A 131 -16.65 22.44 8.10
CA ASP A 131 -16.24 23.63 8.84
C ASP A 131 -16.95 23.67 10.20
N HIS A 132 -16.14 23.74 11.27
CA HIS A 132 -16.58 23.84 12.65
C HIS A 132 -16.45 25.26 13.21
N GLY A 133 -16.29 26.27 12.34
CA GLY A 133 -15.99 27.64 12.73
C GLY A 133 -14.61 27.77 13.37
N ARG A 134 -14.25 28.99 13.75
CA ARG A 134 -12.95 29.30 14.40
C ARG A 134 -11.74 28.75 13.64
N GLU A 135 -11.86 28.71 12.31
CA GLU A 135 -10.85 28.19 11.37
C GLU A 135 -10.57 26.69 11.48
N TYR A 136 -11.42 25.91 12.13
CA TYR A 136 -11.26 24.45 12.26
C TYR A 136 -12.09 23.70 11.23
N PHE A 137 -11.45 22.75 10.54
CA PHE A 137 -12.09 21.91 9.54
C PHE A 137 -11.77 20.44 9.78
N THR A 138 -12.77 19.57 9.72
CA THR A 138 -12.53 18.13 9.61
C THR A 138 -12.61 17.68 8.16
N ALA A 139 -11.73 16.77 7.78
CA ALA A 139 -11.73 16.14 6.45
C ALA A 139 -11.97 14.63 6.58
N TYR A 140 -12.85 14.11 5.71
CA TYR A 140 -13.27 12.72 5.64
C TYR A 140 -12.99 12.22 4.22
N ALA A 141 -11.92 11.46 4.04
CA ALA A 141 -11.42 11.08 2.72
C ALA A 141 -11.58 9.58 2.41
N HIS A 142 -11.30 9.24 1.15
CA HIS A 142 -11.41 7.88 0.60
C HIS A 142 -12.83 7.31 0.66
N LEU A 143 -13.86 8.16 0.68
CA LEU A 143 -15.25 7.71 0.78
C LEU A 143 -15.67 6.91 -0.46
N ASP A 144 -16.50 5.89 -0.28
CA ASP A 144 -17.10 5.15 -1.38
C ASP A 144 -18.29 5.94 -1.94
N HIS A 145 -19.16 6.40 -1.04
CA HIS A 145 -20.31 7.24 -1.36
C HIS A 145 -20.36 8.48 -0.45
N VAL A 146 -20.91 9.58 -0.98
CA VAL A 146 -21.09 10.86 -0.26
C VAL A 146 -22.57 11.21 -0.28
N ASP A 147 -23.17 11.35 0.91
CA ASP A 147 -24.62 11.56 1.12
C ASP A 147 -25.00 13.04 1.31
N VAL A 148 -24.01 13.92 1.47
CA VAL A 148 -24.20 15.35 1.80
C VAL A 148 -23.80 16.28 0.64
N ARG A 149 -24.10 17.57 0.78
CA ARG A 149 -23.78 18.63 -0.20
C ARG A 149 -23.08 19.82 0.47
N PRO A 150 -22.26 20.59 -0.25
CA PRO A 150 -21.72 21.84 0.28
C PRO A 150 -22.84 22.76 0.75
N GLY A 151 -22.68 23.35 1.93
CA GLY A 151 -23.67 24.19 2.61
C GLY A 151 -24.56 23.43 3.61
N ASP A 152 -24.57 22.09 3.60
CA ASP A 152 -25.37 21.32 4.55
C ASP A 152 -24.88 21.54 5.99
N ARG A 153 -25.79 21.86 6.90
CA ARG A 153 -25.48 21.88 8.34
C ARG A 153 -25.63 20.48 8.90
N VAL A 154 -24.56 19.97 9.50
CA VAL A 154 -24.48 18.64 10.08
C VAL A 154 -24.30 18.73 11.59
N ARG A 155 -24.98 17.85 12.32
CA ARG A 155 -24.72 17.63 13.76
C ARG A 155 -23.67 16.53 13.93
N ALA A 156 -23.04 16.47 15.10
CA ALA A 156 -22.21 15.31 15.45
C ALA A 156 -23.04 14.02 15.30
N GLY A 157 -22.53 13.05 14.54
CA GLY A 157 -23.21 11.79 14.23
C GLY A 157 -24.13 11.83 13.02
N ALA A 158 -24.28 12.96 12.34
CA ALA A 158 -24.98 13.02 11.07
C ALA A 158 -24.21 12.23 10.01
N ARG A 159 -24.92 11.43 9.22
CA ARG A 159 -24.34 10.61 8.16
C ARG A 159 -23.76 11.51 7.05
N LEU A 160 -22.51 11.24 6.68
CA LEU A 160 -21.80 11.95 5.61
C LEU A 160 -21.64 11.08 4.36
N GLY A 161 -21.56 9.76 4.53
CA GLY A 161 -21.27 8.83 3.45
C GLY A 161 -20.91 7.44 3.95
N THR A 162 -20.28 6.65 3.09
CA THR A 162 -19.76 5.31 3.41
C THR A 162 -18.25 5.25 3.20
N MET A 163 -17.56 4.48 4.05
CA MET A 163 -16.12 4.26 3.96
C MET A 163 -15.77 3.49 2.68
N GLY A 164 -14.72 3.90 1.98
CA GLY A 164 -14.34 3.33 0.69
C GLY A 164 -12.84 3.20 0.48
N ARG A 165 -12.46 3.18 -0.80
CA ARG A 165 -11.08 3.06 -1.29
C ARG A 165 -10.86 3.97 -2.52
N THR A 166 -11.46 5.15 -2.53
CA THR A 166 -11.31 6.09 -3.66
C THR A 166 -10.05 6.93 -3.50
N GLY A 167 -9.42 7.38 -4.60
CA GLY A 167 -8.13 8.09 -4.54
C GLY A 167 -6.95 7.16 -4.20
N LYS A 168 -5.89 7.71 -3.60
CA LYS A 168 -4.64 6.99 -3.29
C LYS A 168 -4.75 6.16 -1.99
N ALA A 169 -5.75 5.30 -1.91
CA ALA A 169 -5.96 4.38 -0.79
C ALA A 169 -5.54 2.95 -1.16
N GLY A 170 -4.50 2.41 -0.51
CA GLY A 170 -4.02 1.04 -0.77
C GLY A 170 -5.00 -0.06 -0.37
N ASN A 171 -5.86 0.21 0.61
CA ASN A 171 -6.94 -0.65 1.10
C ASN A 171 -8.12 0.23 1.57
N PRO A 172 -9.32 -0.33 1.79
CA PRO A 172 -10.44 0.48 2.26
C PRO A 172 -10.25 0.97 3.71
N HIS A 173 -10.31 2.29 3.89
CA HIS A 173 -10.20 2.97 5.18
C HIS A 173 -10.75 4.40 5.07
N LEU A 174 -11.02 5.04 6.21
CA LEU A 174 -11.29 6.47 6.30
C LEU A 174 -9.99 7.18 6.69
N HIS A 175 -9.55 8.13 5.86
CA HIS A 175 -8.55 9.11 6.25
C HIS A 175 -9.27 10.28 6.93
N PHE A 176 -9.06 10.43 8.24
CA PHE A 176 -9.71 11.42 9.08
C PHE A 176 -8.69 12.39 9.67
N SER A 177 -8.93 13.69 9.50
CA SER A 177 -8.00 14.72 9.96
C SER A 177 -8.71 15.98 10.41
N LEU A 178 -8.08 16.68 11.35
CA LEU A 178 -8.44 18.04 11.77
C LEU A 178 -7.43 19.02 11.20
N HIS A 179 -7.93 20.11 10.64
CA HIS A 179 -7.16 21.17 9.99
C HIS A 179 -7.44 22.51 10.64
N ARG A 180 -6.47 23.43 10.57
CA ARG A 180 -6.63 24.81 11.04
C ARG A 180 -6.11 25.83 10.02
N GLY A 181 -6.85 26.90 9.79
CA GLY A 181 -6.43 28.05 8.96
C GLY A 181 -7.48 28.49 7.94
N ALA A 182 -7.16 29.49 7.12
CA ALA A 182 -8.08 30.03 6.12
C ALA A 182 -8.31 29.02 4.97
N GLY A 183 -9.54 28.50 4.85
CA GLY A 183 -9.95 27.49 3.87
C GLY A 183 -9.91 27.95 2.40
N GLY A 184 -8.72 28.13 1.86
CA GLY A 184 -8.48 28.38 0.42
C GLY A 184 -8.80 27.18 -0.47
N ARG A 185 -8.30 27.17 -1.72
CA ARG A 185 -8.61 26.09 -2.69
C ARG A 185 -8.10 24.68 -2.29
N GLY A 186 -7.20 24.56 -1.31
CA GLY A 186 -6.68 23.30 -0.76
C GLY A 186 -7.08 23.06 0.70
N LEU A 187 -6.89 21.83 1.22
CA LEU A 187 -7.00 21.57 2.67
C LEU A 187 -5.86 22.30 3.39
N PRO A 188 -6.14 23.07 4.48
CA PRO A 188 -5.10 23.65 5.32
C PRO A 188 -4.20 22.59 5.97
N GLU A 189 -3.21 23.02 6.74
CA GLU A 189 -2.38 22.08 7.50
C GLU A 189 -3.21 21.34 8.55
N THR A 190 -2.85 20.08 8.79
CA THR A 190 -3.43 19.32 9.88
C THR A 190 -2.88 19.82 11.19
N VAL A 191 -3.70 19.76 12.23
CA VAL A 191 -3.31 20.04 13.62
C VAL A 191 -3.59 18.81 14.48
N PRO A 192 -2.89 18.63 15.61
CA PRO A 192 -3.21 17.57 16.55
C PRO A 192 -4.69 17.62 16.95
N MET A 193 -5.38 16.48 16.88
CA MET A 193 -6.75 16.35 17.40
C MET A 193 -6.66 16.17 18.91
N ARG A 194 -6.51 17.25 19.68
CA ARG A 194 -6.44 17.25 21.16
C ARG A 194 -7.80 16.99 21.80
N GLY A 195 -8.88 17.30 21.08
CA GLY A 195 -10.26 17.12 21.49
C GLY A 195 -10.88 15.76 21.15
N LEU A 196 -10.08 14.71 20.84
CA LEU A 196 -10.61 13.45 20.32
C LEU A 196 -11.18 12.57 21.44
N VAL A 197 -12.48 12.34 21.41
CA VAL A 197 -13.22 11.48 22.34
C VAL A 197 -13.23 10.05 21.80
N VAL A 198 -12.66 9.13 22.57
CA VAL A 198 -12.52 7.71 22.24
C VAL A 198 -13.14 6.83 23.32
N ALA A 199 -13.56 5.61 22.97
CA ALA A 199 -13.94 4.59 23.94
C ALA A 199 -12.88 3.49 23.96
N GLU A 200 -12.19 3.33 25.08
CA GLU A 200 -11.11 2.37 25.27
C GLU A 200 -11.55 1.22 26.19
N ARG A 201 -10.96 0.03 26.01
CA ARG A 201 -11.26 -1.12 26.85
C ARG A 201 -10.42 -1.08 28.12
N GLY A 202 -11.06 -0.77 29.26
CA GLY A 202 -10.49 -0.84 30.60
C GLY A 202 -10.77 -2.19 31.29
N ALA A 203 -10.30 -2.32 32.53
CA ALA A 203 -10.41 -3.57 33.32
C ALA A 203 -11.86 -3.96 33.66
N ALA A 204 -12.78 -2.99 33.71
CA ALA A 204 -14.19 -3.19 34.06
C ALA A 204 -15.17 -3.04 32.89
N GLY A 205 -14.71 -2.74 31.68
CA GLY A 205 -15.57 -2.44 30.53
C GLY A 205 -14.96 -1.40 29.59
N PHE A 206 -15.81 -0.72 28.80
CA PHE A 206 -15.35 0.39 27.96
C PHE A 206 -15.45 1.72 28.72
N GLU A 207 -14.39 2.52 28.69
CA GLU A 207 -14.31 3.84 29.31
C GLU A 207 -14.17 4.93 28.23
N ILE A 208 -14.87 6.05 28.43
CA ILE A 208 -14.78 7.22 27.54
C ILE A 208 -13.57 8.05 27.97
N ALA A 209 -12.70 8.37 27.03
CA ALA A 209 -11.49 9.12 27.27
C ALA A 209 -11.32 10.26 26.25
N LEU A 210 -10.75 11.37 26.71
CA LEU A 210 -10.21 12.40 25.84
C LEU A 210 -8.76 12.05 25.51
N ARG A 211 -8.40 12.08 24.23
CA ARG A 211 -7.07 11.77 23.73
C ARG A 211 -6.61 12.83 22.74
N SER A 212 -5.30 12.98 22.64
CA SER A 212 -4.69 13.61 21.48
C SER A 212 -4.42 12.57 20.39
N SER A 213 -4.55 12.93 19.10
CA SER A 213 -4.02 12.08 18.02
C SER A 213 -2.53 11.77 18.19
N LEU A 214 -1.76 12.65 18.86
CA LEU A 214 -0.34 12.40 19.19
C LEU A 214 -0.11 11.26 20.18
N GLU A 215 -1.13 10.93 20.97
CA GLU A 215 -1.07 9.92 22.03
C GLU A 215 -1.55 8.54 21.55
N LEU A 216 -2.13 8.48 20.34
CA LEU A 216 -2.61 7.23 19.75
C LEU A 216 -1.46 6.46 19.07
N THR A 217 -1.20 5.25 19.54
CA THR A 217 -0.26 4.32 18.88
C THR A 217 -0.99 3.46 17.85
N CYS A 218 -0.99 3.90 16.60
CA CYS A 218 -1.60 3.17 15.49
C CYS A 218 -0.59 2.16 14.90
N SER A 219 -0.64 0.92 15.37
CA SER A 219 0.21 -0.18 14.87
C SER A 219 -0.42 -1.58 15.06
N ASN A 220 -1.76 -1.64 15.22
CA ASN A 220 -2.66 -2.78 15.52
C ASN A 220 -3.59 -2.53 16.72
N ALA A 221 -3.79 -1.27 17.14
CA ALA A 221 -4.72 -0.93 18.21
C ALA A 221 -6.17 -0.96 17.70
N THR A 222 -6.98 -1.88 18.25
CA THR A 222 -8.44 -1.85 18.04
C THR A 222 -9.00 -0.67 18.82
N VAL A 223 -9.50 0.34 18.11
CA VAL A 223 -10.19 1.48 18.73
C VAL A 223 -11.67 1.25 18.54
N THR A 224 -12.39 0.92 19.61
CA THR A 224 -13.81 0.61 19.47
C THR A 224 -14.59 1.91 19.38
N ALA A 225 -15.22 2.20 18.24
CA ALA A 225 -16.22 3.27 18.13
C ALA A 225 -17.53 2.78 18.74
N ARG A 226 -17.56 2.58 20.07
CA ARG A 226 -18.79 2.18 20.74
C ARG A 226 -19.75 3.36 20.75
N GLY A 227 -20.84 3.16 20.02
CA GLY A 227 -21.89 4.11 19.71
C GLY A 227 -22.77 4.65 20.82
N GLY A 228 -22.29 4.72 22.06
CA GLY A 228 -23.03 5.39 23.12
C GLY A 228 -22.95 6.92 23.03
N LEU A 229 -21.99 7.45 22.28
CA LEU A 229 -21.56 8.87 22.39
C LEU A 229 -22.40 9.87 21.58
N TYR A 230 -23.34 9.42 20.75
CA TYR A 230 -24.23 10.31 20.00
C TYR A 230 -25.61 10.51 20.66
N GLY A 231 -25.88 9.80 21.77
CA GLY A 231 -27.18 9.84 22.47
C GLY A 231 -27.14 9.94 24.01
N ALA A 232 -25.99 9.85 24.67
CA ALA A 232 -25.89 9.85 26.14
C ALA A 232 -25.78 11.24 26.81
N GLU A 233 -26.17 12.32 26.13
CA GLU A 233 -26.03 13.71 26.62
C GLU A 233 -27.36 14.34 27.07
N THR A 234 -28.41 13.56 27.36
CA THR A 234 -29.64 14.12 27.94
C THR A 234 -29.64 14.14 29.48
N ASP A 235 -28.62 13.58 30.13
CA ASP A 235 -28.46 13.64 31.59
C ASP A 235 -27.09 14.22 31.99
N PRO A 236 -27.04 15.45 32.56
CA PRO A 236 -25.79 16.05 33.01
C PRO A 236 -25.11 15.29 34.17
N SER A 237 -25.80 14.35 34.82
CA SER A 237 -25.21 13.47 35.83
C SER A 237 -24.41 12.29 35.24
N THR A 238 -24.62 11.97 33.95
CA THR A 238 -23.86 10.96 33.19
C THR A 238 -22.83 11.57 32.24
N ALA A 239 -22.64 12.90 32.29
CA ALA A 239 -21.60 13.57 31.53
C ALA A 239 -20.23 12.91 31.84
N PRO A 240 -19.48 12.47 30.81
CA PRO A 240 -18.22 11.77 31.04
C PRO A 240 -17.29 12.66 31.87
N ARG A 241 -16.85 12.15 33.03
CA ARG A 241 -15.79 12.78 33.82
C ARG A 241 -14.53 12.74 32.97
N PHE A 242 -14.16 13.90 32.41
CA PHE A 242 -12.96 14.05 31.60
C PHE A 242 -11.76 13.53 32.38
N GLY A 243 -11.05 12.54 31.81
CA GLY A 243 -9.72 12.17 32.26
C GLY A 243 -8.77 13.38 32.22
N PRO A 244 -7.56 13.28 32.80
CA PRO A 244 -6.64 14.41 32.84
C PRO A 244 -6.45 15.00 31.44
N ALA A 245 -6.49 16.34 31.37
CA ALA A 245 -6.26 17.13 30.16
C ALA A 245 -5.00 16.66 29.41
N PRO A 246 -4.87 16.97 28.09
CA PRO A 246 -3.72 16.57 27.27
C PRO A 246 -2.41 16.70 28.05
N THR A 247 -1.63 15.61 28.03
CA THR A 247 -0.42 15.50 28.85
C THR A 247 0.52 16.69 28.61
N ALA A 248 1.33 17.05 29.61
CA ALA A 248 2.31 18.14 29.47
C ALA A 248 3.24 17.94 28.25
N LEU A 249 3.50 16.68 27.91
CA LEU A 249 4.24 16.27 26.71
C LEU A 249 3.50 16.63 25.41
N SER A 250 2.18 16.40 25.35
CA SER A 250 1.35 16.74 24.18
C SER A 250 1.26 18.25 23.95
N ARG A 251 1.21 19.05 25.03
CA ARG A 251 1.30 20.53 24.93
C ARG A 251 2.68 20.97 24.47
N GLN A 252 3.75 20.49 25.11
CA GLN A 252 5.12 20.86 24.76
C GLN A 252 5.49 20.52 23.31
N LEU A 253 5.00 19.40 22.76
CA LEU A 253 5.27 19.01 21.37
C LEU A 253 4.46 19.84 20.37
N ALA A 254 3.24 20.23 20.72
CA ALA A 254 2.43 21.13 19.90
C ALA A 254 3.03 22.56 19.88
N ASP A 255 3.47 23.06 21.03
CA ASP A 255 4.06 24.40 21.18
C ASP A 255 5.39 24.50 20.40
N ARG A 256 6.28 23.50 20.53
CA ARG A 256 7.53 23.45 19.75
C ARG A 256 7.31 23.38 18.24
N HIS A 257 6.24 22.72 17.79
CA HIS A 257 5.90 22.66 16.37
C HIS A 257 5.32 23.99 15.88
N ALA A 258 4.41 24.60 16.65
CA ALA A 258 3.83 25.90 16.34
C ALA A 258 4.88 27.02 16.30
N GLU A 259 5.83 27.04 17.23
CA GLU A 259 6.95 27.98 17.25
C GLU A 259 7.86 27.82 16.01
N ARG A 260 8.09 26.58 15.57
CA ARG A 260 8.90 26.28 14.40
C ARG A 260 8.22 26.68 13.09
N MET A 261 6.90 26.53 13.00
CA MET A 261 6.12 26.91 11.82
C MET A 261 5.86 28.42 11.75
N ALA A 262 5.69 29.09 12.89
CA ALA A 262 5.53 30.55 12.95
C ALA A 262 6.80 31.32 12.55
N ALA A 263 7.98 30.68 12.62
CA ALA A 263 9.27 31.29 12.33
C ALA A 263 9.73 31.17 10.86
N THR A 264 8.98 30.48 9.99
CA THR A 264 9.37 30.28 8.58
C THR A 264 8.39 31.00 7.65
N PRO A 265 8.70 32.22 7.14
CA PRO A 265 7.74 33.03 6.40
C PRO A 265 7.41 32.52 4.98
N VAL A 266 8.12 31.48 4.51
CA VAL A 266 7.94 30.93 3.17
C VAL A 266 7.86 29.41 3.25
N ASP A 267 6.79 28.89 2.66
CA ASP A 267 6.51 27.47 2.52
C ASP A 267 7.52 26.84 1.53
N LEU A 268 8.70 26.48 2.05
CA LEU A 268 9.79 25.83 1.33
C LEU A 268 9.52 24.34 1.07
N ARG A 269 8.33 24.01 0.57
CA ARG A 269 7.98 22.70 -0.01
C ARG A 269 8.81 22.45 -1.26
N GLY A 270 9.18 21.20 -1.51
CA GLY A 270 9.86 20.83 -2.75
C GLY A 270 9.05 21.13 -4.01
N ASP A 271 7.73 20.99 -3.93
CA ASP A 271 6.83 21.35 -5.02
C ASP A 271 6.75 22.86 -5.23
N TRP A 272 6.84 23.66 -4.15
CA TRP A 272 6.93 25.12 -4.27
C TRP A 272 8.25 25.54 -4.90
N VAL A 273 9.39 25.03 -4.41
CA VAL A 273 10.71 25.34 -5.00
C VAL A 273 10.76 24.92 -6.47
N ASN A 274 10.26 23.73 -6.81
CA ASN A 274 10.20 23.26 -8.20
C ASN A 274 9.24 24.10 -9.06
N ALA A 275 8.08 24.51 -8.52
CA ALA A 275 7.15 25.39 -9.22
C ALA A 275 7.73 26.80 -9.41
N GLU A 276 8.48 27.30 -8.43
CA GLU A 276 9.14 28.60 -8.47
C GLU A 276 10.27 28.63 -9.48
N ILE A 277 11.06 27.55 -9.56
CA ILE A 277 12.08 27.37 -10.60
C ILE A 277 11.43 27.39 -11.98
N LYS A 278 10.32 26.67 -12.17
CA LYS A 278 9.57 26.69 -13.44
C LYS A 278 9.03 28.09 -13.78
N ARG A 279 8.66 28.87 -12.77
CA ARG A 279 8.03 30.19 -12.93
C ARG A 279 9.02 31.32 -13.17
N ARG A 280 10.16 31.32 -12.48
CA ARG A 280 11.11 32.45 -12.42
C ARG A 280 12.55 32.07 -12.77
N GLY A 281 12.85 30.80 -12.95
CA GLY A 281 14.19 30.29 -13.20
C GLY A 281 15.01 30.05 -11.93
N ALA A 282 15.94 29.09 -12.00
CA ALA A 282 16.75 28.65 -10.86
C ALA A 282 17.63 29.77 -10.25
N ALA A 283 18.13 30.70 -11.08
CA ALA A 283 18.92 31.84 -10.62
C ALA A 283 18.12 32.82 -9.73
N ALA A 284 16.85 33.07 -10.06
CA ALA A 284 15.97 33.93 -9.25
C ALA A 284 15.61 33.26 -7.91
N VAL A 285 15.39 31.94 -7.92
CA VAL A 285 15.14 31.16 -6.72
C VAL A 285 16.37 31.10 -5.81
N ARG A 286 17.57 30.93 -6.38
CA ARG A 286 18.85 31.04 -5.67
C ARG A 286 18.95 32.37 -4.91
N ALA A 287 18.72 33.50 -5.59
CA ALA A 287 18.82 34.82 -4.95
C ALA A 287 17.86 34.99 -3.75
N THR A 288 16.66 34.41 -3.86
CA THR A 288 15.66 34.40 -2.77
C THR A 288 16.14 33.54 -1.59
N LEU A 289 16.68 32.34 -1.86
CA LEU A 289 17.21 31.46 -0.82
C LEU A 289 18.47 32.04 -0.15
N GLU A 290 19.35 32.71 -0.89
CA GLU A 290 20.52 33.41 -0.33
C GLU A 290 20.12 34.59 0.55
N GLN A 291 19.05 35.32 0.19
CA GLN A 291 18.50 36.35 1.06
C GLN A 291 17.97 35.74 2.37
N MET A 292 17.15 34.68 2.27
CA MET A 292 16.64 33.97 3.45
C MET A 292 17.76 33.39 4.30
N GLN A 293 18.85 32.92 3.69
CA GLN A 293 20.01 32.44 4.42
C GLN A 293 20.72 33.57 5.19
N ARG A 294 20.74 34.81 4.66
CA ARG A 294 21.28 35.97 5.41
C ARG A 294 20.40 36.32 6.61
N GLU A 295 19.09 36.25 6.44
CA GLU A 295 18.10 36.51 7.49
C GLU A 295 18.06 35.38 8.53
N HIS A 296 18.25 34.13 8.09
CA HIS A 296 18.16 32.90 8.89
C HIS A 296 19.37 31.99 8.66
N PRO A 297 20.56 32.33 9.20
CA PRO A 297 21.84 31.70 8.84
C PRO A 297 22.01 30.24 9.30
N ARG A 298 21.09 29.71 10.09
CA ARG A 298 21.11 28.33 10.62
C ARG A 298 19.84 27.54 10.28
N ASP A 299 18.93 28.09 9.47
CA ASP A 299 17.71 27.37 9.12
C ASP A 299 18.04 26.15 8.23
N PRO A 300 17.72 24.93 8.67
CA PRO A 300 18.12 23.72 7.97
C PRO A 300 17.36 23.50 6.66
N ILE A 301 16.14 24.00 6.53
CA ILE A 301 15.31 23.87 5.33
C ILE A 301 15.80 24.83 4.24
N VAL A 302 16.13 26.07 4.62
CA VAL A 302 16.72 27.07 3.72
C VAL A 302 18.06 26.57 3.17
N LEU A 303 18.95 26.09 4.05
CA LEU A 303 20.26 25.56 3.67
C LEU A 303 20.14 24.33 2.77
N TYR A 304 19.20 23.42 3.07
CA TYR A 304 18.98 22.23 2.25
C TYR A 304 18.56 22.59 0.82
N TRP A 305 17.55 23.45 0.66
CA TRP A 305 17.06 23.84 -0.66
C TRP A 305 18.05 24.68 -1.45
N LEU A 306 18.82 25.54 -0.79
CA LEU A 306 19.91 26.27 -1.44
C LEU A 306 20.94 25.30 -2.03
N GLY A 307 21.36 24.28 -1.26
CA GLY A 307 22.26 23.24 -1.75
C GLY A 307 21.69 22.42 -2.90
N VAL A 308 20.38 22.11 -2.87
CA VAL A 308 19.70 21.39 -3.95
C VAL A 308 19.67 22.21 -5.24
N VAL A 309 19.28 23.49 -5.19
CA VAL A 309 19.23 24.37 -6.37
C VAL A 309 20.61 24.55 -6.98
N LEU A 310 21.65 24.75 -6.14
CA LEU A 310 23.03 24.90 -6.59
C LEU A 310 23.53 23.66 -7.34
N SER A 311 23.36 22.46 -6.78
CA SER A 311 23.86 21.21 -7.38
C SER A 311 23.02 20.69 -8.54
N ARG A 312 21.68 20.73 -8.42
CA ARG A 312 20.78 20.11 -9.41
C ARG A 312 20.53 21.00 -10.62
N ASP A 313 20.28 22.28 -10.40
CA ASP A 313 19.68 23.16 -11.40
C ASP A 313 20.68 24.18 -11.97
N LEU A 314 21.79 24.43 -11.27
CA LEU A 314 22.83 25.39 -11.68
C LEU A 314 24.21 24.77 -11.95
N GLY A 315 24.42 23.49 -11.59
CA GLY A 315 25.72 22.82 -11.74
C GLY A 315 26.85 23.43 -10.89
N ALA A 316 26.50 24.16 -9.83
CA ALA A 316 27.43 24.84 -8.92
C ALA A 316 27.85 23.89 -7.77
N ASP A 317 28.44 22.75 -8.12
CA ASP A 317 28.68 21.63 -7.20
C ASP A 317 29.62 21.97 -6.03
N ALA A 318 30.62 22.81 -6.26
CA ALA A 318 31.53 23.26 -5.21
C ALA A 318 30.82 24.13 -4.16
N GLU A 319 29.95 25.04 -4.61
CA GLU A 319 29.12 25.87 -3.72
C GLU A 319 28.09 25.02 -2.98
N ALA A 320 27.44 24.09 -3.68
CA ALA A 320 26.49 23.15 -3.08
C ALA A 320 27.15 22.28 -1.99
N ARG A 321 28.37 21.79 -2.24
CA ARG A 321 29.14 21.01 -1.26
C ARG A 321 29.43 21.84 -0.02
N ALA A 322 29.83 23.11 -0.17
CA ALA A 322 30.07 24.00 0.97
C ALA A 322 28.79 24.22 1.80
N VAL A 323 27.64 24.40 1.16
CA VAL A 323 26.34 24.56 1.84
C VAL A 323 25.93 23.28 2.58
N PHE A 324 26.05 22.12 1.95
CA PHE A 324 25.70 20.84 2.58
C PHE A 324 26.65 20.47 3.72
N THR A 325 27.96 20.72 3.60
CA THR A 325 28.94 20.50 4.68
C THR A 325 28.64 21.39 5.88
N ARG A 326 28.25 22.66 5.65
CA ARG A 326 27.81 23.56 6.72
C ARG A 326 26.55 23.02 7.40
N LEU A 327 25.57 22.52 6.63
CA LEU A 327 24.34 21.96 7.16
C LEU A 327 24.57 20.67 7.95
N ASP A 328 25.44 19.80 7.47
CA ASP A 328 25.86 18.56 8.14
C ASP A 328 26.48 18.85 9.53
N GLY A 329 27.33 19.88 9.62
CA GLY A 329 27.94 20.32 10.88
C GLY A 329 26.96 20.88 11.91
N LEU A 330 25.72 21.23 11.52
CA LEU A 330 24.68 21.70 12.45
C LEU A 330 24.00 20.56 13.25
N HIS A 331 24.28 19.28 12.94
CA HIS A 331 23.71 18.11 13.63
C HIS A 331 22.18 18.17 13.77
N VAL A 332 21.50 18.49 12.67
CA VAL A 332 20.06 18.72 12.63
C VAL A 332 19.29 17.44 12.95
N THR A 333 18.53 17.44 14.05
CA THR A 333 17.62 16.31 14.40
C THR A 333 16.21 16.48 13.83
N GLU A 334 15.85 17.70 13.43
CA GLU A 334 14.50 18.06 12.99
C GLU A 334 14.52 19.02 11.78
N PRO A 335 13.75 18.75 10.71
CA PRO A 335 12.97 17.53 10.50
C PRO A 335 13.86 16.31 10.22
N PRO A 336 13.45 15.11 10.67
CA PRO A 336 14.29 13.90 10.67
C PRO A 336 14.65 13.39 9.27
N TRP A 337 14.01 13.92 8.22
CA TRP A 337 14.36 13.61 6.84
C TRP A 337 15.61 14.33 6.32
N ILE A 338 15.99 15.49 6.88
CA ILE A 338 17.08 16.30 6.30
C ILE A 338 18.44 15.60 6.40
N ALA A 339 18.80 15.07 7.57
CA ALA A 339 20.14 14.51 7.79
C ALA A 339 20.49 13.35 6.83
N PRO A 340 19.60 12.37 6.59
CA PRO A 340 19.84 11.34 5.57
C PRO A 340 20.04 11.91 4.17
N TRP A 341 19.21 12.88 3.76
CA TRP A 341 19.31 13.51 2.44
C TRP A 341 20.60 14.30 2.26
N VAL A 342 21.06 15.02 3.29
CA VAL A 342 22.34 15.74 3.28
C VAL A 342 23.50 14.76 3.10
N SER A 343 23.51 13.66 3.85
CA SER A 343 24.53 12.60 3.71
C SER A 343 24.55 12.00 2.29
N LEU A 344 23.37 11.74 1.70
CA LEU A 344 23.28 11.20 0.34
C LEU A 344 23.71 12.20 -0.74
N ARG A 345 23.45 13.50 -0.54
CA ARG A 345 23.86 14.57 -1.47
C ARG A 345 25.37 14.81 -1.40
N LEU A 346 25.95 14.86 -0.20
CA LEU A 346 27.40 14.91 -0.02
C LEU A 346 28.08 13.70 -0.66
N ALA A 347 27.50 12.50 -0.52
CA ALA A 347 28.01 11.31 -1.20
C ALA A 347 28.00 11.44 -2.73
N THR A 348 26.94 12.01 -3.29
CA THR A 348 26.82 12.22 -4.75
C THR A 348 27.86 13.22 -5.25
N LEU A 349 28.05 14.33 -4.53
CA LEU A 349 29.03 15.36 -4.86
C LEU A 349 30.48 14.85 -4.68
N ALA A 350 30.72 13.99 -3.69
CA ALA A 350 32.02 13.35 -3.49
C ALA A 350 32.35 12.37 -4.64
N ASP A 351 31.41 11.51 -5.04
CA ASP A 351 31.62 10.58 -6.17
C ASP A 351 31.85 11.34 -7.50
N ALA A 352 31.08 12.41 -7.75
CA ALA A 352 31.27 13.28 -8.92
C ALA A 352 32.65 13.98 -8.94
N ALA A 353 33.19 14.30 -7.77
CA ALA A 353 34.54 14.86 -7.61
C ALA A 353 35.67 13.81 -7.63
N GLY A 354 35.34 12.52 -7.77
CA GLY A 354 36.30 11.42 -7.73
C GLY A 354 36.72 10.97 -6.32
N ASP A 355 36.14 11.55 -5.27
CA ASP A 355 36.39 11.20 -3.86
C ASP A 355 35.52 10.01 -3.43
N ARG A 356 35.90 8.83 -3.93
CA ARG A 356 35.13 7.59 -3.72
C ARG A 356 35.12 7.12 -2.27
N ASP A 357 36.09 7.50 -1.45
CA ASP A 357 36.17 7.07 -0.06
C ASP A 357 35.22 7.88 0.83
N GLU A 358 35.14 9.21 0.64
CA GLU A 358 34.10 10.01 1.28
C GLU A 358 32.72 9.57 0.82
N ALA A 359 32.53 9.35 -0.49
CA ALA A 359 31.27 8.87 -1.03
C ALA A 359 30.82 7.55 -0.37
N ARG A 360 31.76 6.60 -0.20
CA ARG A 360 31.48 5.33 0.48
C ARG A 360 31.11 5.48 1.93
N ALA A 361 31.86 6.28 2.69
CA ALA A 361 31.58 6.52 4.11
C ALA A 361 30.17 7.12 4.30
N ARG A 362 29.82 8.11 3.46
CA ARG A 362 28.53 8.79 3.50
C ARG A 362 27.37 7.88 3.10
N VAL A 363 27.53 7.05 2.05
CA VAL A 363 26.49 6.08 1.69
C VAL A 363 26.29 5.02 2.77
N ARG A 364 27.37 4.48 3.37
CA ARG A 364 27.27 3.51 4.47
C ARG A 364 26.44 4.04 5.64
N ALA A 365 26.62 5.31 6.00
CA ALA A 365 25.85 5.95 7.06
C ALA A 365 24.34 5.99 6.79
N VAL A 366 23.91 5.87 5.53
CA VAL A 366 22.49 5.92 5.13
C VAL A 366 21.94 4.62 4.58
N LEU A 367 22.73 3.54 4.54
CA LEU A 367 22.28 2.21 4.06
C LEU A 367 21.12 1.66 4.88
N ALA A 368 21.21 1.75 6.20
CA ALA A 368 20.20 1.26 7.13
C ALA A 368 19.03 2.24 7.35
N VAL A 369 19.10 3.47 6.79
CA VAL A 369 18.04 4.46 6.96
C VAL A 369 16.78 4.00 6.25
N THR A 370 15.68 3.85 6.97
CA THR A 370 14.37 3.48 6.40
C THR A 370 13.41 4.67 6.49
N GLY A 371 12.25 4.59 5.82
CA GLY A 371 11.22 5.64 5.91
C GLY A 371 11.48 6.90 5.08
N GLN A 372 12.47 6.90 4.19
CA GLN A 372 12.67 7.95 3.19
C GLN A 372 11.87 7.63 1.90
N GLY A 373 11.46 8.67 1.17
CA GLY A 373 10.67 8.52 -0.07
C GLY A 373 11.39 7.78 -1.20
N ALA A 374 10.64 7.37 -2.24
CA ALA A 374 11.15 6.55 -3.34
C ALA A 374 12.39 7.13 -4.05
N ASP A 375 12.47 8.46 -4.23
CA ASP A 375 13.63 9.11 -4.85
C ASP A 375 14.91 8.94 -4.01
N PHE A 376 14.80 9.03 -2.68
CA PHE A 376 15.92 8.77 -1.78
C PHE A 376 16.42 7.34 -1.92
N ASN A 377 15.50 6.38 -1.83
CA ASN A 377 15.82 4.95 -1.87
C ASN A 377 16.47 4.58 -3.21
N ALA A 378 15.94 5.10 -4.32
CA ALA A 378 16.47 4.87 -5.65
C ALA A 378 17.86 5.49 -5.83
N ARG A 379 18.09 6.73 -5.35
CA ARG A 379 19.40 7.39 -5.39
C ARG A 379 20.43 6.66 -4.54
N ARG A 380 20.07 6.30 -3.32
CA ARG A 380 20.93 5.52 -2.42
C ARG A 380 21.29 4.18 -3.02
N ALA A 381 20.32 3.44 -3.57
CA ALA A 381 20.58 2.14 -4.17
C ALA A 381 21.55 2.25 -5.36
N ARG A 382 21.32 3.20 -6.28
CA ARG A 382 22.21 3.45 -7.42
C ARG A 382 23.63 3.79 -6.99
N LEU A 383 23.77 4.68 -6.00
CA LEU A 383 25.07 5.11 -5.51
C LEU A 383 25.78 4.02 -4.68
N ALA A 384 25.04 3.23 -3.90
CA ALA A 384 25.59 2.07 -3.20
C ALA A 384 26.09 0.98 -4.16
N GLU A 385 25.38 0.76 -5.26
CA GLU A 385 25.76 -0.15 -6.34
C GLU A 385 27.01 0.36 -7.08
N SER A 386 27.03 1.64 -7.51
CA SER A 386 28.19 2.23 -8.20
C SER A 386 29.46 2.27 -7.35
N LEU A 387 29.32 2.34 -6.02
CA LEU A 387 30.43 2.39 -5.06
C LEU A 387 30.85 1.01 -4.53
N GLY A 388 30.11 -0.06 -4.85
CA GLY A 388 30.38 -1.44 -4.41
C GLY A 388 30.12 -1.66 -2.91
N LEU A 389 29.08 -1.04 -2.35
CA LEU A 389 28.77 -1.03 -0.91
C LEU A 389 27.61 -1.93 -0.48
N VAL A 390 26.93 -2.54 -1.43
CA VAL A 390 25.96 -3.58 -1.14
C VAL A 390 26.76 -4.82 -0.76
N GLU A 391 26.65 -5.28 0.50
CA GLU A 391 27.09 -6.63 0.87
C GLU A 391 26.52 -7.58 -0.18
N GLY A 392 27.41 -8.36 -0.78
CA GLY A 392 27.01 -9.24 -1.85
C GLY A 392 25.81 -10.09 -1.41
N GLU A 393 24.87 -10.30 -2.33
CA GLU A 393 24.55 -11.71 -2.58
C GLU A 393 25.89 -12.45 -2.63
N PRO A 394 26.02 -13.64 -2.01
CA PRO A 394 27.27 -14.38 -2.09
C PRO A 394 27.74 -14.29 -3.53
N ALA A 395 29.01 -13.88 -3.74
CA ALA A 395 29.67 -14.01 -5.04
C ALA A 395 29.14 -15.30 -5.64
N PRO A 396 28.63 -15.29 -6.90
CA PRO A 396 27.75 -16.33 -7.42
C PRO A 396 28.25 -17.63 -6.83
N GLU A 397 27.45 -18.31 -5.97
CA GLU A 397 27.79 -19.66 -5.49
C GLU A 397 28.53 -20.29 -6.65
N GLY A 398 29.82 -20.64 -6.48
CA GLY A 398 30.74 -20.77 -7.62
C GLY A 398 30.26 -21.75 -8.70
N ASP A 399 31.15 -22.49 -9.35
CA ASP A 399 30.66 -23.65 -10.12
C ASP A 399 30.04 -24.77 -9.24
N ALA A 400 29.65 -24.45 -7.99
CA ALA A 400 28.84 -25.27 -7.09
C ALA A 400 27.57 -25.76 -7.80
N PRO A 401 27.34 -27.09 -7.81
CA PRO A 401 26.16 -27.69 -8.41
C PRO A 401 24.83 -27.12 -7.87
N ILE A 402 23.84 -26.85 -8.75
CA ILE A 402 22.45 -26.67 -8.32
C ILE A 402 22.00 -27.96 -7.61
N PRO A 403 21.43 -27.86 -6.40
CA PRO A 403 20.99 -29.03 -5.64
C PRO A 403 19.84 -29.76 -6.34
N ALA A 404 19.68 -31.05 -6.04
CA ALA A 404 18.54 -31.83 -6.51
C ALA A 404 17.24 -31.32 -5.87
N CYS A 405 16.12 -31.40 -6.58
CA CYS A 405 14.82 -31.03 -6.01
C CYS A 405 14.39 -32.01 -4.92
N ASP A 406 14.20 -31.49 -3.72
CA ASP A 406 13.61 -32.19 -2.58
C ASP A 406 12.33 -31.49 -2.12
N ALA A 407 11.20 -32.09 -2.52
CA ALA A 407 9.88 -31.57 -2.21
C ALA A 407 9.45 -31.81 -0.75
N THR A 408 10.26 -32.50 0.05
CA THR A 408 9.98 -32.76 1.47
C THR A 408 10.50 -31.65 2.39
N THR A 409 11.34 -30.76 1.87
CA THR A 409 11.90 -29.63 2.63
C THR A 409 10.83 -28.59 2.99
N ALA A 410 10.86 -28.13 4.25
CA ALA A 410 9.94 -27.08 4.73
C ALA A 410 10.28 -25.70 4.14
N THR A 411 11.57 -25.46 3.87
CA THR A 411 12.09 -24.26 3.22
C THR A 411 12.79 -24.69 1.94
N PRO A 412 12.15 -24.56 0.77
CA PRO A 412 12.77 -24.95 -0.48
C PRO A 412 13.96 -24.03 -0.82
N PRO A 413 14.99 -24.53 -1.52
CA PRO A 413 16.08 -23.69 -2.01
C PRO A 413 15.56 -22.70 -3.05
N ARG A 414 16.33 -21.64 -3.36
CA ARG A 414 15.99 -20.68 -4.43
C ARG A 414 15.80 -21.36 -5.80
N ALA A 415 16.58 -22.41 -6.05
CA ALA A 415 16.51 -23.20 -7.26
C ALA A 415 16.89 -24.66 -6.97
N CYS A 416 16.30 -25.58 -7.72
CA CYS A 416 16.70 -26.98 -7.71
C CYS A 416 16.58 -27.59 -9.10
N LEU A 417 17.39 -28.61 -9.35
CA LEU A 417 17.32 -29.40 -10.57
C LEU A 417 16.54 -30.68 -10.27
N ALA A 418 15.41 -30.91 -10.94
CA ALA A 418 14.61 -32.12 -10.71
C ALA A 418 15.46 -33.37 -10.99
N PRO A 419 15.22 -34.57 -10.43
CA PRO A 419 15.92 -35.78 -10.90
C PRO A 419 15.63 -36.04 -12.39
N GLY A 420 16.53 -36.70 -13.13
CA GLY A 420 16.31 -37.00 -14.56
C GLY A 420 17.52 -36.90 -15.51
N ARG A 421 17.34 -37.42 -16.73
CA ARG A 421 18.38 -37.49 -17.79
C ARG A 421 18.01 -36.73 -19.09
N GLY A 422 17.09 -35.76 -19.03
CA GLY A 422 16.69 -34.97 -20.20
C GLY A 422 17.88 -34.26 -20.85
N LYS A 423 18.06 -34.44 -22.16
CA LYS A 423 19.17 -33.86 -22.95
C LYS A 423 18.71 -32.94 -24.09
N ARG A 424 17.41 -32.90 -24.40
CA ARG A 424 16.85 -32.22 -25.59
C ARG A 424 16.43 -30.76 -25.35
N GLY A 425 16.56 -30.28 -24.13
CA GLY A 425 16.24 -28.90 -23.76
C GLY A 425 16.02 -28.75 -22.26
N LEU A 426 15.68 -27.53 -21.85
CA LEU A 426 15.48 -27.16 -20.44
C LEU A 426 14.10 -26.51 -20.27
N VAL A 427 13.34 -26.98 -19.28
CA VAL A 427 12.15 -26.32 -18.76
C VAL A 427 12.54 -25.59 -17.47
N VAL A 428 12.34 -24.28 -17.45
CA VAL A 428 12.40 -23.48 -16.22
C VAL A 428 10.98 -23.38 -15.68
N PHE A 429 10.73 -24.00 -14.53
CA PHE A 429 9.39 -24.09 -13.95
C PHE A 429 9.20 -23.11 -12.79
N LEU A 430 8.10 -22.34 -12.85
CA LEU A 430 7.63 -21.46 -11.78
C LEU A 430 6.32 -22.01 -11.19
N HIS A 431 6.36 -22.37 -9.92
CA HIS A 431 5.22 -22.94 -9.19
C HIS A 431 4.11 -21.90 -8.91
N GLY A 432 2.91 -22.38 -8.53
CA GLY A 432 1.82 -21.55 -8.00
C GLY A 432 1.98 -21.24 -6.50
N LYS A 433 1.05 -20.48 -5.91
CA LYS A 433 1.09 -20.16 -4.47
C LYS A 433 1.07 -21.44 -3.62
N PHE A 434 1.97 -21.57 -2.64
CA PHE A 434 1.90 -22.63 -1.61
C PHE A 434 2.34 -22.12 -0.23
N ARG A 435 1.99 -22.85 0.84
CA ARG A 435 2.20 -22.41 2.25
C ARG A 435 3.37 -23.13 2.95
N GLU A 436 3.35 -24.47 2.92
CA GLU A 436 4.31 -25.35 3.57
C GLU A 436 4.55 -26.59 2.71
N ARG A 437 5.82 -27.02 2.58
CA ARG A 437 6.30 -28.00 1.59
C ARG A 437 6.00 -27.49 0.17
N GLY A 438 6.98 -27.53 -0.73
CA GLY A 438 6.80 -27.01 -2.09
C GLY A 438 5.55 -27.57 -2.76
N ASP A 439 5.06 -26.93 -3.84
CA ASP A 439 3.99 -27.47 -4.69
C ASP A 439 4.41 -28.78 -5.40
N ALA A 440 4.56 -29.83 -4.58
CA ALA A 440 5.26 -31.07 -4.88
C ALA A 440 4.51 -31.87 -5.93
N ALA A 441 3.17 -31.86 -5.84
CA ALA A 441 2.31 -32.56 -6.78
C ALA A 441 2.46 -31.96 -8.19
N THR A 442 2.41 -30.62 -8.30
CA THR A 442 2.54 -29.93 -9.60
C THR A 442 3.96 -30.01 -10.12
N LEU A 443 4.99 -29.82 -9.28
CA LEU A 443 6.38 -29.98 -9.68
C LEU A 443 6.65 -31.42 -10.17
N ALA A 444 6.16 -32.43 -9.46
CA ALA A 444 6.34 -33.82 -9.88
C ALA A 444 5.58 -34.14 -11.17
N LEU A 445 4.38 -33.57 -11.35
CA LEU A 445 3.62 -33.67 -12.60
C LEU A 445 4.40 -33.08 -13.77
N VAL A 446 4.82 -31.82 -13.67
CA VAL A 446 5.57 -31.12 -14.72
C VAL A 446 6.89 -31.83 -15.01
N THR A 447 7.61 -32.25 -13.96
CA THR A 447 8.85 -33.03 -14.09
C THR A 447 8.63 -34.28 -14.92
N ARG A 448 7.67 -35.13 -14.56
CA ARG A 448 7.42 -36.40 -15.28
C ARG A 448 7.06 -36.17 -16.75
N ARG A 449 6.26 -35.14 -17.07
CA ARG A 449 5.86 -34.87 -18.47
C ARG A 449 7.00 -34.23 -19.26
N ALA A 450 7.77 -33.32 -18.67
CA ALA A 450 8.95 -32.73 -19.29
C ALA A 450 10.03 -33.79 -19.58
N GLU A 451 10.29 -34.69 -18.64
CA GLU A 451 11.21 -35.82 -18.84
C GLU A 451 10.75 -36.76 -19.95
N ALA A 452 9.46 -37.07 -20.01
CA ALA A 452 8.88 -37.86 -21.11
C ALA A 452 9.07 -37.17 -22.48
N ALA A 453 9.11 -35.85 -22.51
CA ALA A 453 9.46 -35.06 -23.70
C ALA A 453 10.99 -34.94 -23.93
N GLY A 454 11.82 -35.57 -23.09
CA GLY A 454 13.28 -35.52 -23.17
C GLY A 454 13.91 -34.23 -22.64
N MET A 455 13.14 -33.41 -21.92
CA MET A 455 13.56 -32.14 -21.35
C MET A 455 14.03 -32.31 -19.90
N ARG A 456 14.96 -31.46 -19.47
CA ARG A 456 15.33 -31.33 -18.06
C ARG A 456 14.46 -30.26 -17.38
N VAL A 457 14.23 -30.35 -16.07
CA VAL A 457 13.52 -29.30 -15.31
C VAL A 457 14.45 -28.62 -14.29
N LEU A 458 14.55 -27.29 -14.41
CA LEU A 458 15.04 -26.37 -13.37
C LEU A 458 13.81 -25.75 -12.70
N ALA A 459 13.57 -26.07 -11.43
CA ALA A 459 12.52 -25.41 -10.66
C ALA A 459 13.10 -24.22 -9.92
N LEU A 460 12.46 -23.06 -10.06
CA LEU A 460 12.76 -21.86 -9.29
C LEU A 460 11.67 -21.69 -8.25
N TYR A 461 12.03 -21.16 -7.08
CA TYR A 461 11.08 -20.92 -5.99
C TYR A 461 10.89 -19.42 -5.74
N GLY A 462 9.63 -19.04 -5.56
CA GLY A 462 9.25 -17.72 -5.07
C GLY A 462 9.65 -17.56 -3.60
N GLU A 463 9.55 -16.34 -3.10
CA GLU A 463 9.91 -15.99 -1.73
C GLU A 463 8.66 -15.66 -0.91
N ARG A 464 8.80 -15.66 0.42
CA ARG A 464 7.73 -15.24 1.33
C ARG A 464 7.52 -13.72 1.25
N GLY A 465 6.30 -13.27 1.53
CA GLY A 465 5.99 -11.83 1.57
C GLY A 465 5.60 -11.24 0.21
N HIS A 466 5.64 -12.03 -0.87
CA HIS A 466 5.23 -11.57 -2.21
C HIS A 466 3.75 -11.77 -2.53
N CYS A 467 3.01 -12.55 -1.74
CA CYS A 467 1.58 -12.75 -1.90
C CYS A 467 0.78 -11.58 -1.32
N THR A 468 0.89 -10.38 -1.90
CA THR A 468 0.33 -9.14 -1.32
C THR A 468 -1.20 -9.12 -1.25
N TRP A 469 -1.86 -10.07 -1.90
CA TRP A 469 -3.32 -10.27 -1.85
C TRP A 469 -3.76 -11.19 -0.69
N GLU A 470 -2.83 -11.79 0.06
CA GLU A 470 -3.13 -12.58 1.25
C GLU A 470 -3.07 -11.72 2.51
N GLU A 471 -3.91 -12.00 3.51
CA GLU A 471 -3.86 -11.31 4.81
C GLU A 471 -2.52 -11.52 5.54
N ARG A 472 -1.87 -12.66 5.31
CA ARG A 472 -0.55 -13.01 5.84
C ARG A 472 0.38 -13.41 4.70
N PRO A 473 0.96 -12.43 3.97
CA PRO A 473 1.82 -12.69 2.82
C PRO A 473 3.05 -13.55 3.15
N ASP A 474 3.53 -13.48 4.40
CA ASP A 474 4.69 -14.24 4.86
C ASP A 474 4.39 -15.72 5.07
N ASP A 475 3.12 -16.13 5.16
CA ASP A 475 2.74 -17.53 5.33
C ASP A 475 2.93 -18.34 4.03
N PHE A 476 3.04 -17.68 2.89
CA PHE A 476 3.03 -18.30 1.58
C PHE A 476 4.29 -17.96 0.77
N PHE A 477 4.73 -18.89 -0.06
CA PHE A 477 5.72 -18.65 -1.10
C PHE A 477 5.03 -18.22 -2.38
N CYS A 478 5.38 -17.03 -2.88
CA CYS A 478 4.85 -16.47 -4.13
C CYS A 478 5.90 -15.73 -4.93
N TRP A 479 5.49 -15.39 -6.14
CA TRP A 479 6.18 -14.50 -7.02
C TRP A 479 5.60 -13.08 -6.96
N PRO A 480 6.44 -12.04 -7.07
CA PRO A 480 5.99 -10.66 -7.20
C PRO A 480 5.33 -10.44 -8.57
N GLN A 481 4.02 -10.61 -8.64
CA GLN A 481 3.26 -10.53 -9.89
C GLN A 481 2.66 -9.15 -10.17
N GLU A 482 2.38 -8.36 -9.12
CA GLU A 482 1.67 -7.09 -9.26
C GLU A 482 2.57 -6.00 -9.85
N GLU A 483 1.97 -5.01 -10.53
CA GLU A 483 2.69 -3.89 -11.14
C GLU A 483 3.56 -3.13 -10.13
N SER A 484 3.02 -2.91 -8.94
CA SER A 484 3.70 -2.27 -7.82
C SER A 484 4.93 -3.04 -7.30
N GLN A 485 5.04 -4.34 -7.63
CA GLN A 485 6.13 -5.20 -7.19
C GLN A 485 7.30 -5.24 -8.20
N GLY A 486 7.38 -4.33 -9.17
CA GLY A 486 8.38 -4.37 -10.23
C GLY A 486 9.85 -4.39 -9.77
N GLU A 487 10.19 -3.76 -8.64
CA GLU A 487 11.54 -3.87 -8.08
C GLU A 487 11.80 -5.25 -7.46
N ALA A 488 10.80 -5.84 -6.79
CA ALA A 488 10.89 -7.20 -6.28
C ALA A 488 11.00 -8.21 -7.43
N ALA A 489 10.23 -8.03 -8.50
CA ALA A 489 10.34 -8.83 -9.72
C ALA A 489 11.73 -8.76 -10.34
N ARG A 490 12.29 -7.55 -10.51
CA ARG A 490 13.69 -7.36 -10.94
C ARG A 490 14.67 -8.07 -10.03
N ARG A 491 14.48 -8.00 -8.71
CA ARG A 491 15.35 -8.67 -7.73
C ARG A 491 15.34 -10.17 -7.89
N VAL A 492 14.16 -10.76 -8.03
CA VAL A 492 13.98 -12.20 -8.20
C VAL A 492 14.57 -12.69 -9.53
N THR A 493 14.38 -11.95 -10.63
CA THR A 493 14.84 -12.38 -11.95
C THR A 493 16.33 -12.17 -12.20
N ARG A 494 17.01 -11.29 -11.45
CA ARG A 494 18.45 -11.00 -11.64
C ARG A 494 19.33 -12.24 -11.65
N ALA A 495 19.01 -13.25 -10.84
CA ALA A 495 19.80 -14.48 -10.73
C ALA A 495 19.46 -15.54 -11.80
N TRP A 496 18.33 -15.41 -12.50
CA TRP A 496 17.83 -16.45 -13.41
C TRP A 496 18.79 -16.76 -14.56
N PRO A 497 19.44 -15.79 -15.24
CA PRO A 497 20.36 -16.10 -16.33
C PRO A 497 21.52 -17.01 -15.89
N ALA A 498 22.10 -16.73 -14.72
CA ALA A 498 23.18 -17.53 -14.16
C ALA A 498 22.70 -18.93 -13.76
N LEU A 499 21.53 -19.04 -13.13
CA LEU A 499 20.92 -20.32 -12.75
C LEU A 499 20.59 -21.18 -13.98
N VAL A 500 20.03 -20.58 -15.03
CA VAL A 500 19.74 -21.26 -16.31
C VAL A 500 21.03 -21.76 -16.97
N ALA A 501 22.05 -20.91 -17.06
CA ALA A 501 23.35 -21.30 -17.63
C ALA A 501 23.97 -22.46 -16.85
N ARG A 502 23.93 -22.41 -15.51
CA ARG A 502 24.44 -23.47 -14.63
C ARG A 502 23.65 -24.78 -14.80
N ALA A 503 22.33 -24.71 -14.83
CA ALA A 503 21.46 -25.87 -15.06
C ALA A 503 21.75 -26.54 -16.41
N ARG A 504 21.96 -25.76 -17.48
CA ARG A 504 22.33 -26.31 -18.80
C ARG A 504 23.66 -27.04 -18.76
N ARG A 505 24.68 -26.46 -18.12
CA ARG A 505 26.00 -27.12 -17.94
C ARG A 505 25.87 -28.45 -17.19
N GLN A 506 25.16 -28.45 -16.07
CA GLN A 506 24.97 -29.67 -15.26
C GLN A 506 24.12 -30.74 -15.94
N SER A 507 23.19 -30.34 -16.82
CA SER A 507 22.25 -31.25 -17.47
C SER A 507 22.73 -31.73 -18.83
N VAL A 508 23.74 -31.09 -19.41
CA VAL A 508 24.16 -31.28 -20.81
C VAL A 508 22.97 -31.13 -21.76
N ALA A 509 22.05 -30.22 -21.43
CA ALA A 509 20.82 -30.02 -22.18
C ALA A 509 21.09 -29.18 -23.42
N ALA A 510 21.07 -29.81 -24.59
CA ALA A 510 21.15 -29.17 -25.89
C ALA A 510 19.73 -28.94 -26.42
N GLY A 511 19.43 -27.76 -26.97
CA GLY A 511 18.08 -27.41 -27.45
C GLY A 511 17.43 -26.27 -26.67
N PRO A 512 16.11 -26.07 -26.84
CA PRO A 512 15.42 -24.86 -26.38
C PRO A 512 15.31 -24.79 -24.86
N THR A 513 15.20 -23.56 -24.36
CA THR A 513 14.86 -23.23 -22.98
C THR A 513 13.46 -22.64 -22.92
N TRP A 514 12.54 -23.35 -22.29
CA TRP A 514 11.14 -22.91 -22.13
C TRP A 514 10.87 -22.46 -20.70
N LEU A 515 10.21 -21.31 -20.56
CA LEU A 515 9.71 -20.86 -19.27
C LEU A 515 8.27 -21.33 -19.10
N VAL A 516 7.99 -22.09 -18.04
CA VAL A 516 6.66 -22.64 -17.77
C VAL A 516 6.22 -22.17 -16.39
N GLY A 517 5.19 -21.34 -16.35
CA GLY A 517 4.58 -20.89 -15.09
C GLY A 517 3.19 -21.47 -14.90
N TYR A 518 2.84 -21.74 -13.64
CA TYR A 518 1.50 -22.15 -13.22
C TYR A 518 0.91 -21.17 -12.20
N SER A 519 -0.37 -20.79 -12.34
CA SER A 519 -1.07 -19.93 -11.37
C SER A 519 -0.31 -18.62 -11.11
N ASN A 520 0.02 -18.26 -9.87
CA ASN A 520 0.89 -17.12 -9.54
C ASN A 520 2.24 -17.12 -10.31
N GLY A 521 2.85 -18.29 -10.52
CA GLY A 521 4.06 -18.42 -11.32
C GLY A 521 3.83 -18.13 -12.82
N ALA A 522 2.63 -18.35 -13.33
CA ALA A 522 2.26 -18.01 -14.71
C ALA A 522 2.20 -16.49 -14.91
N PHE A 523 1.67 -15.75 -13.94
CA PHE A 523 1.72 -14.29 -13.95
C PHE A 523 3.16 -13.77 -13.90
N MET A 524 4.02 -14.35 -13.07
CA MET A 524 5.44 -13.99 -13.03
C MET A 524 6.17 -14.30 -14.34
N ALA A 525 5.89 -15.44 -14.98
CA ALA A 525 6.46 -15.78 -16.28
C ALA A 525 6.10 -14.74 -17.34
N SER A 526 4.84 -14.30 -17.37
CA SER A 526 4.37 -13.24 -18.26
C SER A 526 5.03 -11.88 -17.96
N ARG A 527 5.20 -11.54 -16.68
CA ARG A 527 5.82 -10.29 -16.25
C ARG A 527 7.29 -10.25 -16.63
N ALA A 528 8.05 -11.30 -16.33
CA ALA A 528 9.46 -11.40 -16.68
C ALA A 528 9.69 -11.20 -18.18
N LEU A 529 8.74 -11.70 -18.98
CA LEU A 529 8.72 -11.56 -20.42
C LEU A 529 8.40 -10.13 -20.89
N VAL A 530 7.32 -9.54 -20.39
CA VAL A 530 6.82 -8.21 -20.82
C VAL A 530 7.75 -7.09 -20.37
N ASP A 531 8.29 -7.18 -19.15
CA ASP A 531 9.19 -6.17 -18.57
C ASP A 531 10.65 -6.34 -19.05
N GLY A 532 10.95 -7.34 -19.88
CA GLY A 532 12.30 -7.60 -20.40
C GLY A 532 13.32 -7.95 -19.31
N LEU A 533 12.88 -8.61 -18.23
CA LEU A 533 13.69 -8.82 -17.02
C LEU A 533 14.67 -9.98 -17.11
N THR A 534 14.59 -10.78 -18.18
CA THR A 534 15.42 -11.96 -18.41
C THR A 534 15.78 -12.05 -19.89
N PRO A 535 16.91 -12.68 -20.26
CA PRO A 535 17.18 -13.02 -21.65
C PRO A 535 16.03 -13.83 -22.25
N THR A 536 15.87 -13.74 -23.57
CA THR A 536 14.75 -14.32 -24.29
C THR A 536 14.75 -15.85 -24.15
N PHE A 537 13.73 -16.40 -23.49
CA PHE A 537 13.40 -17.83 -23.57
C PHE A 537 12.93 -18.17 -24.98
N ASP A 538 13.16 -19.40 -25.46
CA ASP A 538 12.70 -19.81 -26.79
C ASP A 538 11.16 -19.86 -26.87
N GLY A 539 10.51 -20.04 -25.73
CA GLY A 539 9.06 -19.95 -25.59
C GLY A 539 8.59 -19.94 -24.14
N VAL A 540 7.37 -19.46 -23.93
CA VAL A 540 6.78 -19.24 -22.60
C VAL A 540 5.40 -19.88 -22.54
N ALA A 541 5.15 -20.69 -21.51
CA ALA A 541 3.85 -21.25 -21.19
C ALA A 541 3.25 -20.56 -19.95
N ILE A 542 2.08 -19.95 -20.13
CA ILE A 542 1.28 -19.30 -19.09
C ILE A 542 0.10 -20.23 -18.77
N LEU A 543 0.26 -21.11 -17.78
CA LEU A 543 -0.74 -22.13 -17.47
C LEU A 543 -1.64 -21.68 -16.31
N LEU A 544 -2.94 -21.53 -16.58
CA LEU A 544 -3.94 -21.11 -15.59
C LEU A 544 -3.50 -19.78 -14.93
N GLY A 545 -3.21 -18.80 -15.78
CA GLY A 545 -2.63 -17.50 -15.43
C GLY A 545 -3.05 -16.40 -16.40
N GLY A 546 -2.37 -15.27 -16.35
CA GLY A 546 -2.57 -14.17 -17.28
C GLY A 546 -1.36 -13.23 -17.30
N VAL A 547 -1.58 -12.01 -17.75
CA VAL A 547 -0.59 -10.93 -17.76
C VAL A 547 -1.04 -9.80 -16.85
N ARG A 548 -0.11 -9.19 -16.10
CA ARG A 548 -0.36 -8.01 -15.28
C ARG A 548 0.50 -6.87 -15.80
N GLY A 549 -0.12 -5.74 -16.12
CA GLY A 549 0.54 -4.57 -16.69
C GLY A 549 0.49 -4.51 -18.23
N PRO A 550 0.94 -3.39 -18.82
CA PRO A 550 0.82 -3.14 -20.25
C PRO A 550 1.78 -4.01 -21.07
N VAL A 551 1.27 -4.66 -22.12
CA VAL A 551 2.10 -5.40 -23.09
C VAL A 551 2.58 -4.44 -24.18
N GLY A 552 3.87 -4.09 -24.16
CA GLY A 552 4.48 -3.22 -25.16
C GLY A 552 4.63 -3.89 -26.54
N ARG A 553 4.68 -3.08 -27.60
CA ARG A 553 5.12 -3.53 -28.93
C ARG A 553 6.59 -3.96 -28.86
N SER A 554 6.89 -5.19 -29.24
CA SER A 554 8.26 -5.72 -29.14
C SER A 554 9.17 -5.07 -30.18
N ALA A 555 10.38 -4.68 -29.78
CA ALA A 555 11.42 -4.17 -30.69
C ALA A 555 12.10 -5.29 -31.51
N GLY A 556 11.74 -6.56 -31.29
CA GLY A 556 12.25 -7.74 -32.00
C GLY A 556 11.18 -8.81 -32.18
N THR A 557 11.58 -10.04 -32.57
CA THR A 557 10.62 -11.15 -32.67
C THR A 557 10.35 -11.71 -31.26
N PRO A 558 9.16 -11.49 -30.66
CA PRO A 558 8.87 -11.97 -29.32
C PRO A 558 8.91 -13.51 -29.27
N PRO A 559 9.20 -14.12 -28.11
CA PRO A 559 9.14 -15.56 -27.99
C PRO A 559 7.70 -16.07 -28.13
N ARG A 560 7.55 -17.34 -28.49
CA ARG A 560 6.24 -17.96 -28.63
C ARG A 560 5.57 -18.04 -27.27
N VAL A 561 4.33 -17.57 -27.17
CA VAL A 561 3.54 -17.66 -25.95
C VAL A 561 2.44 -18.71 -26.12
N VAL A 562 2.32 -19.65 -25.18
CA VAL A 562 1.19 -20.58 -25.11
C VAL A 562 0.47 -20.38 -23.79
N MET A 563 -0.85 -20.36 -23.82
CA MET A 563 -1.69 -19.98 -22.71
C MET A 563 -2.78 -21.02 -22.52
N LEU A 564 -3.05 -21.37 -21.26
CA LEU A 564 -4.09 -22.33 -20.90
C LEU A 564 -5.04 -21.71 -19.87
N ALA A 565 -6.34 -21.87 -20.10
CA ALA A 565 -7.39 -21.53 -19.14
C ALA A 565 -8.37 -22.70 -18.94
N GLY A 566 -8.94 -22.80 -17.72
CA GLY A 566 -10.03 -23.73 -17.40
C GLY A 566 -11.40 -23.04 -17.52
N THR A 567 -12.44 -23.76 -17.96
CA THR A 567 -13.80 -23.18 -18.09
C THR A 567 -14.43 -22.78 -16.77
N THR A 568 -14.14 -23.51 -15.68
CA THR A 568 -14.71 -23.26 -14.34
C THR A 568 -13.82 -22.40 -13.44
N ASP A 569 -12.63 -22.01 -13.93
CA ASP A 569 -11.71 -21.11 -13.23
C ASP A 569 -11.91 -19.69 -13.74
N GLU A 570 -12.96 -19.04 -13.24
CA GLU A 570 -13.43 -17.76 -13.77
C GLU A 570 -12.34 -16.67 -13.76
N HIS A 571 -11.60 -16.56 -12.65
CA HIS A 571 -10.52 -15.59 -12.52
C HIS A 571 -9.47 -15.77 -13.63
N HIS A 572 -8.90 -16.97 -13.75
CA HIS A 572 -7.82 -17.19 -14.70
C HIS A 572 -8.31 -17.25 -16.15
N ARG A 573 -9.57 -17.62 -16.38
CA ARG A 573 -10.19 -17.56 -17.71
C ARG A 573 -10.31 -16.12 -18.20
N VAL A 574 -10.76 -15.20 -17.34
CA VAL A 574 -10.84 -13.77 -17.67
C VAL A 574 -9.44 -13.21 -17.93
N THR A 575 -8.49 -13.44 -17.01
CA THR A 575 -7.13 -12.90 -17.17
C THR A 575 -6.38 -13.49 -18.36
N ALA A 576 -6.64 -14.75 -18.74
CA ALA A 576 -6.05 -15.35 -19.94
C ALA A 576 -6.64 -14.76 -21.22
N ALA A 577 -7.93 -14.45 -21.25
CA ALA A 577 -8.58 -13.78 -22.38
C ALA A 577 -8.05 -12.34 -22.56
N GLU A 578 -7.93 -11.59 -21.46
CA GLU A 578 -7.35 -10.25 -21.46
C GLU A 578 -5.89 -10.27 -21.94
N ALA A 579 -5.10 -11.21 -21.45
CA ALA A 579 -3.72 -11.37 -21.87
C ALA A 579 -3.59 -11.76 -23.36
N SER A 580 -4.43 -12.67 -23.86
CA SER A 580 -4.49 -13.02 -25.28
C SER A 580 -4.82 -11.79 -26.14
N LYS A 581 -5.80 -10.98 -25.72
CA LYS A 581 -6.11 -9.71 -26.38
C LYS A 581 -4.89 -8.77 -26.39
N ALA A 582 -4.25 -8.57 -25.23
CA ALA A 582 -3.08 -7.68 -25.11
C ALA A 582 -1.89 -8.14 -25.98
N PHE A 583 -1.60 -9.44 -26.01
CA PHE A 583 -0.57 -10.00 -26.89
C PHE A 583 -0.94 -9.81 -28.37
N GLY A 584 -2.21 -10.00 -28.75
CA GLY A 584 -2.69 -9.76 -30.10
C GLY A 584 -2.52 -8.31 -30.54
N GLU A 585 -2.94 -7.35 -29.70
CA GLU A 585 -2.80 -5.91 -29.95
C GLU A 585 -1.34 -5.45 -30.04
N ALA A 586 -0.45 -6.10 -29.29
CA ALA A 586 0.99 -5.86 -29.32
C ALA A 586 1.71 -6.55 -30.50
N GLY A 587 1.02 -7.42 -31.27
CA GLY A 587 1.60 -8.17 -32.39
C GLY A 587 2.41 -9.42 -32.00
N TRP A 588 2.18 -9.96 -30.80
CA TRP A 588 2.89 -11.13 -30.28
C TRP A 588 2.21 -12.43 -30.72
N ALA A 589 2.97 -13.35 -31.30
CA ALA A 589 2.49 -14.68 -31.65
C ALA A 589 2.19 -15.50 -30.39
N HIS A 590 0.90 -15.84 -30.20
CA HIS A 590 0.45 -16.59 -29.04
C HIS A 590 -0.67 -17.58 -29.38
N LEU A 591 -0.82 -18.62 -28.54
CA LEU A 591 -1.92 -19.58 -28.62
C LEU A 591 -2.64 -19.65 -27.28
N LEU A 592 -3.95 -19.40 -27.25
CA LEU A 592 -4.79 -19.63 -26.09
C LEU A 592 -5.61 -20.91 -26.28
N ARG A 593 -5.49 -21.85 -25.34
CA ARG A 593 -6.38 -23.01 -25.22
C ARG A 593 -7.25 -22.85 -23.98
N VAL A 594 -8.56 -22.96 -24.18
CA VAL A 594 -9.53 -23.11 -23.09
C VAL A 594 -9.92 -24.58 -23.04
N ARG A 595 -9.89 -25.19 -21.85
CA ARG A 595 -10.30 -26.58 -21.65
C ARG A 595 -11.34 -26.70 -20.54
N ASP A 596 -12.08 -27.79 -20.56
CA ASP A 596 -12.97 -28.11 -19.46
C ASP A 596 -12.20 -28.38 -18.16
N GLY A 597 -12.75 -27.91 -17.04
CA GLY A 597 -12.21 -28.09 -15.69
C GLY A 597 -11.80 -26.80 -15.00
N GLY A 598 -11.22 -26.94 -13.81
CA GLY A 598 -10.89 -25.84 -12.90
C GLY A 598 -9.40 -25.53 -12.82
N HIS A 599 -8.97 -24.98 -11.68
CA HIS A 599 -7.62 -24.45 -11.44
C HIS A 599 -6.50 -25.50 -11.30
N ALA A 600 -6.82 -26.79 -11.34
CA ALA A 600 -5.81 -27.85 -11.20
C ALA A 600 -5.13 -28.15 -12.55
N LEU A 601 -3.80 -28.29 -12.54
CA LEU A 601 -3.03 -28.69 -13.72
C LEU A 601 -3.17 -30.21 -13.98
N THR A 602 -3.37 -30.61 -15.24
CA THR A 602 -3.47 -32.02 -15.64
C THR A 602 -2.24 -32.47 -16.44
N PRO A 603 -1.96 -33.78 -16.57
CA PRO A 603 -0.89 -34.26 -17.45
C PRO A 603 -1.02 -33.76 -18.89
N GLY A 604 -2.24 -33.79 -19.44
CA GLY A 604 -2.52 -33.36 -20.81
C GLY A 604 -2.31 -31.86 -21.04
N ASP A 605 -2.40 -31.04 -20.00
CA ASP A 605 -2.10 -29.61 -20.06
C ASP A 605 -0.62 -29.37 -20.31
N VAL A 606 0.23 -30.08 -19.56
CA VAL A 606 1.68 -29.98 -19.68
C VAL A 606 2.12 -30.51 -21.05
N ASP A 607 1.61 -31.66 -21.48
CA ASP A 607 1.97 -32.22 -22.80
C ASP A 607 1.59 -31.29 -23.95
N TRP A 608 0.38 -30.71 -23.87
CA TRP A 608 -0.09 -29.77 -24.86
C TRP A 608 0.81 -28.54 -24.89
N ALA A 609 1.14 -27.97 -23.72
CA ALA A 609 1.99 -26.78 -23.66
C ALA A 609 3.38 -27.05 -24.26
N LEU A 610 4.04 -28.15 -23.87
CA LEU A 610 5.35 -28.53 -24.38
C LEU A 610 5.31 -28.83 -25.89
N THR A 611 4.27 -29.52 -26.36
CA THR A 611 4.07 -29.80 -27.79
C THR A 611 3.81 -28.52 -28.57
N ALA A 612 2.98 -27.61 -28.04
CA ALA A 612 2.66 -26.34 -28.68
C ALA A 612 3.90 -25.44 -28.78
N LEU A 613 4.76 -25.44 -27.75
CA LEU A 613 6.05 -24.73 -27.78
C LEU A 613 7.04 -25.33 -28.78
N ALA A 614 7.03 -26.65 -28.96
CA ALA A 614 7.93 -27.36 -29.87
C ALA A 614 7.57 -27.25 -31.36
N ARG A 615 6.33 -26.85 -31.70
CA ARG A 615 5.90 -26.71 -33.10
C ARG A 615 6.66 -25.56 -33.78
N ASP A 616 7.04 -25.75 -35.05
CA ASP A 616 7.66 -24.70 -35.87
C ASP A 616 6.72 -23.49 -36.00
N ARG A 617 7.29 -22.32 -36.33
CA ARG A 617 6.58 -21.04 -36.44
C ARG A 617 5.67 -20.91 -37.67
N ARG A 618 5.72 -21.88 -38.58
CA ARG A 618 4.95 -21.87 -39.84
C ARG A 618 3.49 -22.26 -39.63
#